data_AF-A0A6G8CUB6-F1
#
_entry.id   AF-A0A6G8CUB6-F1
#
_cell.length_a   1.000
_cell.length_b   1.000
_cell.length_c   1.000
_cell.angle_alpha   90.00
_cell.angle_beta   90.00
_cell.angle_gamma   90.00
#
_symmetry.space_group_name_H-M   'P 1'
#
loop_
_entity.id
_entity.type
_entity.pdbx_description
1 polymer ?
#
loop_
_entity_poly.entity_id
_entity_poly.type
_entity_poly.pdbx_seq_one_letter_code
_entity_poly.pdbx_strand_id
1 'polypeptide(L)' 'MLVHAALRTCDSSETLGVSDEGVCWSGAHWDTSADFLRFDTAWIGGGHLEPELAHAICKDCGHPAQVIQRYPL' A
#
# COMPACT_ATOMS: atom_id res chain seq x y z
N MET A 1 -4.27 7.95 -2.90
CA MET A 1 -4.42 6.57 -3.42
C MET A 1 -4.96 5.66 -2.31
N LEU A 2 -5.79 4.68 -2.63
CA LEU A 2 -6.20 3.61 -1.71
C LEU A 2 -5.54 2.29 -2.11
N VAL A 3 -5.01 1.57 -1.14
CA VAL A 3 -4.34 0.28 -1.32
C VAL A 3 -5.04 -0.76 -0.48
N HIS A 4 -5.48 -1.85 -1.12
CA HIS A 4 -6.16 -2.97 -0.49
C HIS A 4 -5.31 -4.23 -0.60
N ALA A 5 -5.03 -4.88 0.53
CA ALA A 5 -4.39 -6.19 0.59
C ALA A 5 -5.38 -7.20 1.17
N ALA A 6 -5.63 -8.30 0.47
CA ALA A 6 -6.55 -9.35 0.91
C ALA A 6 -6.02 -10.74 0.64
N LEU A 7 -6.17 -11.62 1.63
CA LEU A 7 -5.77 -13.01 1.56
C LEU A 7 -6.89 -13.91 2.05
N ARG A 8 -7.43 -14.72 1.13
CA ARG A 8 -8.57 -15.61 1.41
C ARG A 8 -8.21 -16.83 2.26
N THR A 9 -6.95 -17.29 2.22
CA THR A 9 -6.54 -18.53 2.91
C THR A 9 -6.51 -18.37 4.43
N CYS A 10 -6.30 -17.16 4.94
CA CYS A 10 -6.30 -16.85 6.38
C CYS A 10 -7.36 -15.82 6.78
N ASP A 11 -8.30 -15.52 5.88
CA ASP A 11 -9.36 -14.50 6.07
C ASP A 11 -8.83 -13.15 6.60
N SER A 12 -7.74 -12.66 6.02
CA SER A 12 -7.12 -11.39 6.41
C SER A 12 -7.27 -10.37 5.29
N SER A 13 -7.72 -9.17 5.61
CA SER A 13 -7.74 -8.05 4.68
C SER A 13 -7.51 -6.72 5.39
N GLU A 14 -6.84 -5.79 4.70
CA GLU A 14 -6.56 -4.44 5.17
C GLU A 14 -6.65 -3.46 4.01
N THR A 15 -7.08 -2.23 4.31
CA THR A 15 -7.14 -1.14 3.34
C THR A 15 -6.52 0.09 3.95
N LEU A 16 -5.58 0.73 3.25
CA LEU A 16 -4.91 1.94 3.70
C LEU A 16 -4.95 3.03 2.64
N GLY A 17 -4.97 4.28 3.11
CA GLY A 17 -4.79 5.45 2.28
C GLY A 17 -3.31 5.81 2.20
N VAL A 18 -2.84 6.05 0.98
CA VAL A 18 -1.51 6.58 0.69
C VAL A 18 -1.69 7.98 0.11
N SER A 19 -1.11 8.97 0.76
CA SER A 19 -1.27 10.38 0.42
C SER A 19 -0.11 10.88 -0.43
N ASP A 20 -0.43 11.72 -1.41
CA ASP A 20 0.54 12.58 -2.08
C ASP A 20 0.59 13.88 -1.29
N GLU A 21 1.52 13.98 -0.34
CA GLU A 21 1.73 15.17 0.49
C GLU A 21 2.40 16.32 -0.29
N GLY A 22 2.44 16.23 -1.63
CA GLY A 22 2.89 17.28 -2.51
C GLY A 22 2.02 18.53 -2.37
N VAL A 23 2.62 19.64 -1.93
CA VAL A 23 1.97 20.96 -2.01
C VAL A 23 2.06 21.50 -3.43
N CYS A 24 1.08 22.32 -3.83
CA CYS A 24 0.77 22.79 -5.19
C CYS A 24 1.93 23.32 -6.07
N TRP A 25 3.13 23.48 -5.52
CA TRP A 25 4.31 24.08 -6.16
C TRP A 25 5.59 23.22 -6.03
N SER A 26 5.58 22.15 -5.22
CA SER A 26 6.78 21.33 -4.94
C SER A 26 6.82 20.00 -5.69
N GLY A 27 5.77 19.67 -6.44
CA GLY A 27 5.60 18.35 -7.04
C GLY A 27 5.21 17.28 -6.02
N ALA A 28 5.07 16.05 -6.49
CA ALA A 28 4.61 14.93 -5.67
C ALA A 28 5.56 14.65 -4.49
N HIS A 29 4.97 14.35 -3.33
CA HIS A 29 5.67 13.86 -2.14
C HIS A 29 4.85 12.76 -1.47
N TRP A 30 4.88 11.59 -2.08
CA TRP A 30 4.18 10.41 -1.62
C TRP A 30 4.74 9.86 -0.31
N ASP A 31 3.87 9.68 0.66
CA ASP A 31 4.20 8.99 1.91
C ASP A 31 4.10 7.46 1.70
N THR A 32 5.24 6.79 1.54
CA THR A 32 5.31 5.32 1.40
C THR A 32 5.18 4.53 2.70
N SER A 33 4.80 5.18 3.79
CA SER A 33 4.75 4.59 5.14
C SER A 33 3.42 3.92 5.49
N ALA A 34 2.62 3.48 4.52
CA ALA A 34 1.35 2.83 4.84
C ALA A 34 1.59 1.48 5.53
N ASP A 35 1.58 1.53 6.87
CA ASP A 35 1.89 0.40 7.75
C ASP A 35 0.71 -0.57 7.80
N PHE A 36 0.79 -1.63 7.01
CA PHE A 36 -0.08 -2.78 7.13
C PHE A 36 0.25 -3.55 8.42
N LEU A 37 -0.74 -3.71 9.29
CA LEU A 37 -0.54 -4.36 10.60
C LEU A 37 -0.42 -5.88 10.41
N ARG A 38 -1.26 -6.47 9.56
CA ARG A 38 -1.32 -7.91 9.30
C ARG A 38 -0.46 -8.38 8.14
N PHE A 39 0.15 -7.46 7.39
CA PHE A 39 0.96 -7.79 6.23
C PHE A 39 2.35 -7.19 6.34
N ASP A 40 3.38 -8.00 6.05
CA ASP A 40 4.70 -7.50 5.69
C ASP A 40 4.63 -7.00 4.25
N THR A 41 5.00 -5.75 4.04
CA THR A 41 4.84 -5.09 2.74
C THR A 41 6.16 -4.58 2.20
N ALA A 42 6.28 -4.63 0.88
CA ALA A 42 7.38 -4.03 0.15
C ALA A 42 6.82 -3.08 -0.90
N TRP A 43 7.34 -1.85 -0.88
CA TRP A 43 6.92 -0.76 -1.75
C TRP A 43 8.01 -0.41 -2.74
N ILE A 44 7.59 0.01 -3.93
CA ILE A 44 8.44 0.63 -4.95
C ILE A 44 8.00 2.09 -5.08
N GLY A 45 8.95 3.02 -5.21
CA GLY A 45 8.67 4.45 -5.29
C GLY A 45 8.54 5.14 -3.94
N GLY A 46 7.81 6.24 -3.88
CA GLY A 46 7.74 7.14 -2.74
C GLY A 46 8.46 8.48 -2.96
N GLY A 47 8.10 9.47 -2.14
CA GLY A 47 8.53 10.85 -2.33
C GLY A 47 8.08 11.36 -3.70
N HIS A 48 9.00 11.54 -4.63
CA HIS A 48 8.68 12.09 -5.95
C HIS A 48 8.09 11.09 -6.95
N LEU A 49 8.08 9.79 -6.61
CA LEU A 49 7.50 8.75 -7.46
C LEU A 49 6.23 8.19 -6.81
N GLU A 50 5.20 8.01 -7.63
CA GLU A 50 3.98 7.32 -7.23
C GLU A 50 4.33 5.92 -6.69
N PRO A 51 3.86 5.57 -5.47
CA PRO A 51 4.25 4.33 -4.86
C PRO A 51 3.39 3.16 -5.33
N GLU A 52 4.05 2.04 -5.59
CA GLU A 52 3.45 0.77 -5.96
C GLU A 52 3.69 -0.25 -4.84
N LEU A 53 2.62 -0.91 -4.37
CA LEU A 53 2.75 -1.99 -3.41
C LEU A 53 3.14 -3.27 -4.15
N ALA A 54 4.44 -3.56 -4.19
CA ALA A 54 5.02 -4.66 -4.96
C ALA A 54 4.71 -6.04 -4.36
N HIS A 55 4.69 -6.14 -3.03
CA HIS A 55 4.17 -7.34 -2.36
C HIS A 55 3.50 -7.04 -1.03
N ALA A 56 2.61 -7.93 -0.64
CA ALA A 56 2.08 -8.05 0.71
C ALA A 56 2.11 -9.53 1.12
N ILE A 57 2.76 -9.88 2.22
CA ILE A 57 2.83 -11.23 2.78
C ILE A 57 2.09 -11.21 4.11
N CYS A 58 1.13 -12.10 4.31
CA CYS A 58 0.42 -12.15 5.58
C CYS A 58 1.34 -12.64 6.70
N LYS A 59 1.42 -11.90 7.81
CA LYS A 59 2.24 -12.25 8.97
C LYS A 59 1.76 -13.52 9.69
N ASP A 60 0.46 -13.81 9.61
CA ASP A 60 -0.14 -14.96 10.32
C ASP A 60 0.11 -16.29 9.62
N CYS A 61 0.07 -16.30 8.28
CA CYS A 61 0.15 -17.55 7.50
C CYS A 61 1.28 -17.59 6.47
N GLY A 62 2.04 -16.50 6.29
CA GLY A 62 3.19 -16.42 5.39
C GLY A 62 2.87 -16.46 3.89
N HIS A 63 1.59 -16.43 3.51
CA HIS A 63 1.19 -16.49 2.10
C HIS A 63 1.08 -15.09 1.49
N PRO A 64 1.33 -14.96 0.17
CA PRO A 64 1.18 -13.70 -0.54
C PRO A 64 -0.30 -13.32 -0.63
N ALA A 65 -0.60 -12.05 -0.32
CA ALA A 65 -1.92 -11.46 -0.45
C ALA A 65 -2.15 -10.90 -1.86
N GLN A 66 -3.42 -10.83 -2.27
CA GLN A 66 -3.81 -10.09 -3.46
C GLN A 66 -3.81 -8.60 -3.14
N VAL A 67 -3.12 -7.82 -3.98
CA VAL A 67 -3.00 -6.36 -3.85
C VAL A 67 -3.81 -5.66 -4.92
N ILE A 68 -4.54 -4.60 -4.54
CA ILE A 68 -5.30 -3.74 -5.45
C ILE A 68 -5.04 -2.28 -5.06
N GLN A 69 -4.48 -1.49 -5.97
CA GLN A 69 -4.30 -0.04 -5.82
C GLN A 69 -5.32 0.73 -6.66
N ARG A 70 -5.99 1.72 -6.07
CA ARG A 70 -7.04 2.52 -6.73
C ARG A 70 -6.93 3.99 -6.39
N TYR A 71 -7.28 4.82 -7.37
CA TYR A 71 -7.48 6.25 -7.19
C TYR A 71 -8.95 6.51 -6.87
N PRO A 72 -9.28 7.25 -5.78
CA PRO A 72 -10.63 7.76 -5.63
C PRO A 72 -10.94 8.66 -6.83
N LEU A 73 -12.06 8.38 -7.51
CA LEU A 73 -12.61 9.18 -8.60
C LEU A 73 -13.25 10.46 -8.07
#